data_AF-A0A7M4D941-F1
#
_entry.id   AF-A0A7M4D941-F1
#
_cell.length_a   1.000
_cell.length_b   1.000
_cell.length_c   1.000
_cell.angle_alpha   90.00
_cell.angle_beta   90.00
_cell.angle_gamma   90.00
#
_symmetry.space_group_name_H-M   'P 1'
#
loop_
_entity.id
_entity.type
_entity.pdbx_description
1 polymer ?
#
loop_
_entity_poly.entity_id
_entity_poly.type
_entity_poly.pdbx_seq_one_letter_code
_entity_poly.pdbx_strand_id
1 'polypeptide(L)'
;MVCVPYLHCILLIKTKKRIKMKKLLSLSALAVVIGILSSCNTGNKKETKLQNPVAAESKEKQIAPNEAKAKTMADLQDAFKGETTASAKYAAYSKKAEQEGNHNIALLFAAASKAEKVHANNHKSVIVELGGAVPNITPEFTVKTTGENLQDAIEGESYEVTTMYPDFLQDAANSKTQLAQISFNYAFEVEKKHQTMYRNALLALNNNTVNELPNVYYICPTCGNTYDQTPSERCGISMTGSEKFIKINSL
;
A
#
# COMPACT_ATOMS: atom_id res chain seq x y z
N MET A 1 -74.63 22.57 -26.73
CA MET A 1 -74.27 21.30 -27.39
C MET A 1 -73.12 20.66 -26.61
N VAL A 2 -73.19 19.35 -26.33
CA VAL A 2 -72.07 18.45 -25.94
C VAL A 2 -71.27 18.84 -24.66
N CYS A 3 -71.60 18.32 -23.47
CA CYS A 3 -71.03 17.13 -22.77
C CYS A 3 -69.60 17.34 -22.17
N VAL A 4 -69.28 17.22 -20.87
CA VAL A 4 -69.50 16.13 -19.85
C VAL A 4 -68.58 14.91 -20.12
N PRO A 5 -67.83 14.31 -19.14
CA PRO A 5 -67.29 14.77 -17.83
C PRO A 5 -65.93 14.10 -17.37
N TYR A 6 -65.56 14.26 -16.07
CA TYR A 6 -64.93 13.28 -15.13
C TYR A 6 -63.48 12.73 -15.21
N LEU A 7 -62.73 13.00 -14.12
CA LEU A 7 -62.22 12.04 -13.09
C LEU A 7 -60.86 11.29 -13.25
N HIS A 8 -60.31 10.91 -12.08
CA HIS A 8 -59.08 10.16 -11.76
C HIS A 8 -57.75 10.93 -11.99
N CYS A 9 -56.82 11.10 -11.03
CA CYS A 9 -56.40 10.36 -9.81
C CYS A 9 -55.60 9.08 -10.07
N ILE A 10 -54.32 9.05 -9.64
CA ILE A 10 -53.67 7.97 -8.88
C ILE A 10 -52.24 8.41 -8.49
N LEU A 11 -51.82 8.10 -7.25
CA LEU A 11 -50.42 8.22 -6.82
C LEU A 11 -49.61 7.04 -7.35
N LEU A 12 -48.36 7.25 -7.80
CA LEU A 12 -47.38 6.17 -7.93
C LEU A 12 -46.25 6.31 -6.92
N ILE A 13 -46.00 5.21 -6.22
CA ILE A 13 -45.25 5.15 -4.96
C ILE A 13 -43.80 4.73 -5.23
N LYS A 14 -42.82 5.42 -4.62
CA LYS A 14 -41.39 5.05 -4.66
C LYS A 14 -41.13 3.74 -3.92
N THR A 15 -41.01 2.63 -4.64
CA THR A 15 -40.74 1.30 -4.09
C THR A 15 -39.24 1.04 -3.86
N LYS A 16 -38.70 1.48 -2.72
CA LYS A 16 -37.35 1.06 -2.27
C LYS A 16 -37.33 -0.45 -1.93
N LYS A 17 -36.82 -1.30 -2.82
CA LYS A 17 -36.47 -2.70 -2.48
C LYS A 17 -35.31 -2.70 -1.48
N ARG A 18 -35.57 -3.09 -0.21
CA ARG A 18 -34.54 -3.46 0.77
C ARG A 18 -34.19 -4.94 0.59
N ILE A 19 -32.93 -5.25 0.30
CA ILE A 19 -32.42 -6.63 0.33
C ILE A 19 -32.13 -6.99 1.80
N LYS A 20 -32.61 -8.16 2.26
CA LYS A 20 -32.27 -8.72 3.58
C LYS A 20 -31.24 -9.83 3.43
N MET A 21 -30.03 -9.62 3.94
CA MET A 21 -29.09 -10.72 4.18
C MET A 21 -29.63 -11.63 5.29
N LYS A 22 -29.62 -12.95 5.08
CA LYS A 22 -29.89 -13.93 6.14
C LYS A 22 -28.56 -14.30 6.82
N LYS A 23 -28.45 -14.09 8.14
CA LYS A 23 -27.41 -14.77 8.94
C LYS A 23 -27.76 -16.26 9.01
N LEU A 24 -26.79 -17.12 8.78
CA LEU A 24 -26.88 -18.55 9.09
C LEU A 24 -25.99 -18.83 10.30
N LEU A 25 -26.54 -19.49 11.30
CA LEU A 25 -25.83 -19.96 12.50
C LEU A 25 -25.98 -21.47 12.55
N SER A 26 -24.86 -22.20 12.66
CA SER A 26 -24.84 -23.64 12.85
C SER A 26 -24.24 -23.95 14.23
N LEU A 27 -25.08 -24.37 15.17
CA LEU A 27 -24.63 -25.07 16.37
C LEU A 27 -24.64 -26.57 16.06
N SER A 28 -23.58 -27.26 16.49
CA SER A 28 -23.61 -28.70 16.72
C SER A 28 -22.85 -28.98 18.01
N ALA A 29 -23.57 -29.38 19.05
CA ALA A 29 -23.03 -29.87 20.30
C ALA A 29 -23.70 -31.22 20.60
N LEU A 30 -22.89 -32.24 20.86
CA LEU A 30 -23.37 -33.53 21.32
C LEU A 30 -22.36 -34.06 22.34
N ALA A 31 -22.83 -34.45 23.52
CA ALA A 31 -22.01 -34.94 24.61
C ALA A 31 -22.66 -36.18 25.22
N VAL A 32 -21.86 -37.22 25.51
CA VAL A 32 -22.19 -38.43 26.28
C VAL A 32 -20.91 -39.30 26.36
N VAL A 33 -20.56 -40.02 27.43
CA VAL A 33 -20.84 -39.87 28.88
C VAL A 33 -19.93 -40.83 29.70
N ILE A 34 -19.61 -40.52 30.97
CA ILE A 34 -19.11 -41.40 32.09
C ILE A 34 -17.96 -42.39 31.77
N GLY A 35 -16.74 -42.22 32.29
CA GLY A 35 -16.29 -42.55 33.67
C GLY A 35 -14.98 -43.40 33.58
N ILE A 36 -14.32 -43.98 34.59
CA ILE A 36 -14.27 -43.97 36.09
C ILE A 36 -12.87 -44.60 36.47
N LEU A 37 -12.29 -44.67 37.69
CA LEU A 37 -12.68 -44.56 39.12
C LEU A 37 -11.42 -44.25 40.01
N SER A 38 -11.51 -44.47 41.33
CA SER A 38 -10.52 -44.59 42.45
C SER A 38 -9.07 -45.09 42.21
N SER A 39 -8.08 -45.00 43.14
CA SER A 39 -7.83 -44.18 44.36
C SER A 39 -6.39 -44.47 44.92
N CYS A 40 -5.97 -43.76 45.97
CA CYS A 40 -4.65 -43.72 46.65
C CYS A 40 -3.82 -45.02 46.80
N ASN A 41 -2.47 -44.93 46.75
CA ASN A 41 -1.60 -44.92 47.96
C ASN A 41 -0.12 -44.50 47.68
N THR A 42 0.70 -44.38 48.74
CA THR A 42 2.07 -43.83 48.80
C THR A 42 3.21 -44.69 48.21
N GLY A 43 4.24 -44.05 47.65
CA GLY A 43 5.55 -44.65 47.31
C GLY A 43 6.69 -43.61 47.36
N ASN A 44 7.90 -44.01 47.78
CA ASN A 44 9.00 -43.12 48.18
C ASN A 44 10.18 -43.11 47.18
N LYS A 45 10.92 -41.97 47.12
CA LYS A 45 12.18 -41.71 46.37
C LYS A 45 11.99 -41.59 44.83
N LYS A 46 12.68 -40.70 44.10
CA LYS A 46 13.93 -39.95 44.36
C LYS A 46 13.84 -38.48 43.90
N GLU A 47 14.78 -37.66 44.35
CA GLU A 47 15.08 -36.37 43.73
C GLU A 47 15.58 -36.55 42.28
N THR A 48 14.97 -35.83 41.35
CA THR A 48 15.53 -35.62 40.00
C THR A 48 15.61 -34.11 39.77
N LYS A 49 16.83 -33.59 39.65
CA LYS A 49 17.12 -32.16 39.52
C LYS A 49 16.55 -31.62 38.20
N LEU A 50 15.40 -30.95 38.25
CA LEU A 50 14.80 -30.30 37.09
C LEU A 50 15.70 -29.14 36.63
N GLN A 51 16.48 -29.37 35.58
CA GLN A 51 17.21 -28.31 34.90
C GLN A 51 16.21 -27.58 33.98
N ASN A 52 15.98 -26.29 34.26
CA ASN A 52 15.23 -25.44 33.35
C ASN A 52 15.95 -25.42 31.97
N PRO A 53 15.24 -25.64 30.85
CA PRO A 53 15.81 -25.39 29.54
C PRO A 53 16.06 -23.89 29.42
N VAL A 54 17.32 -23.48 29.41
CA VAL A 54 17.69 -22.09 29.19
C VAL A 54 17.31 -21.73 27.77
N ALA A 55 16.35 -20.83 27.59
CA ALA A 55 16.00 -20.32 26.28
C ALA A 55 17.24 -19.66 25.66
N ALA A 56 17.57 -20.05 24.42
CA ALA A 56 18.68 -19.45 23.70
C ALA A 56 18.29 -18.03 23.27
N GLU A 57 18.64 -17.04 24.08
CA GLU A 57 18.59 -15.63 23.68
C GLU A 57 19.47 -15.45 22.43
N SER A 58 18.83 -15.21 21.29
CA SER A 58 19.50 -14.75 20.08
C SER A 58 20.10 -13.38 20.38
N LYS A 59 21.43 -13.31 20.55
CA LYS A 59 22.14 -12.05 20.79
C LYS A 59 22.01 -11.14 19.57
N GLU A 60 21.01 -10.27 19.60
CA GLU A 60 20.90 -9.13 18.70
C GLU A 60 22.17 -8.28 18.86
N LYS A 61 23.00 -8.27 17.81
CA LYS A 61 24.29 -7.58 17.80
C LYS A 61 24.01 -6.07 17.77
N GLN A 62 24.03 -5.42 18.93
CA GLN A 62 23.87 -3.97 19.04
C GLN A 62 24.86 -3.25 18.11
N ILE A 63 24.33 -2.68 17.03
CA ILE A 63 25.05 -1.94 16.00
C ILE A 63 25.57 -0.63 16.62
N ALA A 64 26.80 -0.24 16.30
CA ALA A 64 27.36 0.99 16.87
C ALA A 64 26.53 2.21 16.38
N PRO A 65 26.27 3.26 17.21
CA PRO A 65 25.40 4.37 16.81
C PRO A 65 25.81 5.11 15.52
N ASN A 66 27.09 5.08 15.16
CA ASN A 66 27.60 5.63 13.90
C ASN A 66 27.41 4.67 12.71
N GLU A 67 27.51 3.36 12.94
CA GLU A 67 27.29 2.29 11.93
C GLU A 67 25.80 2.26 11.53
N ALA A 68 24.88 2.37 12.51
CA ALA A 68 23.44 2.47 12.26
C ALA A 68 23.06 3.72 11.44
N LYS A 69 23.66 4.88 11.76
CA LYS A 69 23.45 6.12 10.98
C LYS A 69 24.01 6.03 9.56
N ALA A 70 25.16 5.39 9.38
CA ALA A 70 25.72 5.14 8.05
C ALA A 70 24.83 4.21 7.21
N LYS A 71 24.23 3.18 7.83
CA LYS A 71 23.23 2.31 7.18
C LYS A 71 22.00 3.11 6.72
N THR A 72 21.36 3.88 7.61
CA THR A 72 20.19 4.72 7.24
C THR A 72 20.52 5.76 6.16
N MET A 73 21.76 6.25 6.09
CA MET A 73 22.18 7.15 5.00
C MET A 73 22.25 6.41 3.65
N ALA A 74 22.80 5.19 3.61
CA ALA A 74 22.80 4.35 2.41
C ALA A 74 21.36 4.01 1.98
N ASP A 75 20.50 3.65 2.94
CA ASP A 75 19.07 3.34 2.70
C ASP A 75 18.32 4.52 2.06
N LEU A 76 18.58 5.75 2.52
CA LEU A 76 18.03 6.96 1.90
C LEU A 76 18.55 7.17 0.48
N GLN A 77 19.83 6.89 0.21
CA GLN A 77 20.45 7.01 -1.11
C GLN A 77 19.91 5.96 -2.09
N ASP A 78 19.71 4.72 -1.65
CA ASP A 78 19.13 3.64 -2.46
C ASP A 78 17.62 3.86 -2.68
N ALA A 79 16.86 4.29 -1.66
CA ALA A 79 15.47 4.70 -1.85
C ALA A 79 15.36 5.87 -2.86
N PHE A 80 16.20 6.90 -2.73
CA PHE A 80 16.23 8.01 -3.69
C PHE A 80 16.56 7.55 -5.13
N LYS A 81 17.44 6.55 -5.29
CA LYS A 81 17.74 5.93 -6.58
C LYS A 81 16.56 5.13 -7.14
N GLY A 82 15.92 4.31 -6.31
CA GLY A 82 14.72 3.53 -6.65
C GLY A 82 13.61 4.45 -7.14
N GLU A 83 13.19 5.38 -6.29
CA GLU A 83 12.12 6.37 -6.56
C GLU A 83 12.41 7.26 -7.78
N THR A 84 13.65 7.71 -7.97
CA THR A 84 14.03 8.48 -9.16
C THR A 84 13.92 7.63 -10.43
N THR A 85 14.18 6.32 -10.33
CA THR A 85 14.06 5.37 -11.44
C THR A 85 12.60 4.99 -11.69
N ALA A 86 11.82 4.69 -10.65
CA ALA A 86 10.38 4.40 -10.72
C ALA A 86 9.60 5.57 -11.34
N SER A 87 9.82 6.79 -10.85
CA SER A 87 9.21 8.01 -11.41
C SER A 87 9.48 8.16 -12.92
N ALA A 88 10.70 7.90 -13.39
CA ALA A 88 11.06 7.95 -14.81
C ALA A 88 10.49 6.76 -15.62
N LYS A 89 10.52 5.56 -15.04
CA LYS A 89 9.97 4.32 -15.61
C LYS A 89 8.47 4.45 -15.85
N TYR A 90 7.71 4.86 -14.84
CA TYR A 90 6.27 5.04 -14.93
C TYR A 90 5.88 6.20 -15.87
N ALA A 91 6.69 7.27 -15.98
CA ALA A 91 6.48 8.30 -17.01
C ALA A 91 6.59 7.75 -18.45
N ALA A 92 7.41 6.73 -18.67
CA ALA A 92 7.54 6.06 -19.95
C ALA A 92 6.43 5.00 -20.16
N TYR A 93 6.06 4.27 -19.10
CA TYR A 93 4.97 3.28 -19.13
C TYR A 93 3.61 3.95 -19.38
N SER A 94 3.39 5.15 -18.84
CA SER A 94 2.23 5.99 -19.15
C SER A 94 2.10 6.26 -20.65
N LYS A 95 3.16 6.77 -21.29
CA LYS A 95 3.19 7.04 -22.74
C LYS A 95 2.95 5.79 -23.57
N LYS A 96 3.46 4.64 -23.12
CA LYS A 96 3.28 3.35 -23.79
C LYS A 96 1.85 2.83 -23.66
N ALA A 97 1.23 2.98 -22.49
CA ALA A 97 -0.18 2.66 -22.30
C ALA A 97 -1.10 3.51 -23.18
N GLU A 98 -0.83 4.81 -23.31
CA GLU A 98 -1.57 5.69 -24.21
C GLU A 98 -1.42 5.29 -25.69
N GLN A 99 -0.20 4.97 -26.13
CA GLN A 99 0.08 4.45 -27.47
C GLN A 99 -0.64 3.12 -27.79
N GLU A 100 -0.98 2.33 -26.77
CA GLU A 100 -1.74 1.08 -26.88
C GLU A 100 -3.25 1.27 -26.63
N GLY A 101 -3.73 2.52 -26.50
CA GLY A 101 -5.14 2.87 -26.28
C GLY A 101 -5.63 2.69 -24.84
N ASN A 102 -4.75 2.36 -23.91
CA ASN A 102 -5.06 2.05 -22.51
C ASN A 102 -5.11 3.31 -21.63
N HIS A 103 -5.90 4.32 -22.02
CA HIS A 103 -5.87 5.68 -21.46
C HIS A 103 -5.95 5.75 -19.92
N ASN A 104 -6.86 5.01 -19.29
CA ASN A 104 -6.99 5.03 -17.83
C ASN A 104 -5.76 4.41 -17.12
N ILE A 105 -5.08 3.44 -17.75
CA ILE A 105 -3.81 2.88 -17.26
C ILE A 105 -2.67 3.89 -17.47
N ALA A 106 -2.70 4.64 -18.57
CA ALA A 106 -1.75 5.73 -18.81
C ALA A 106 -1.87 6.84 -17.74
N LEU A 107 -3.09 7.19 -17.34
CA LEU A 107 -3.37 8.13 -16.24
C LEU A 107 -2.87 7.58 -14.88
N LEU A 108 -3.05 6.28 -14.61
CA LEU A 108 -2.50 5.65 -13.39
C LEU A 108 -0.97 5.75 -13.35
N PHE A 109 -0.28 5.36 -14.43
CA PHE A 109 1.18 5.47 -14.50
C PHE A 109 1.67 6.93 -14.41
N ALA A 110 0.91 7.91 -14.94
CA ALA A 110 1.24 9.33 -14.79
C ALA A 110 1.05 9.82 -13.34
N ALA A 111 0.04 9.30 -12.63
CA ALA A 111 -0.21 9.60 -11.23
C ALA A 111 0.89 9.04 -10.32
N ALA A 112 1.22 7.77 -10.47
CA ALA A 112 2.31 7.10 -9.76
C ALA A 112 3.66 7.77 -10.05
N SER A 113 4.01 7.98 -11.33
CA SER A 113 5.21 8.74 -11.74
C SER A 113 5.36 10.09 -11.02
N LYS A 114 4.24 10.77 -10.71
CA LYS A 114 4.20 12.02 -9.97
C LYS A 114 4.32 11.85 -8.45
N ALA A 115 3.82 10.75 -7.88
CA ALA A 115 3.96 10.37 -6.47
C ALA A 115 5.41 9.96 -6.13
N GLU A 116 6.02 9.08 -6.92
CA GLU A 116 7.40 8.62 -6.76
C GLU A 116 8.38 9.80 -6.91
N LYS A 117 7.99 10.84 -7.67
CA LYS A 117 8.74 12.09 -7.71
C LYS A 117 8.70 12.89 -6.41
N VAL A 118 7.61 12.79 -5.64
CA VAL A 118 7.52 13.36 -4.28
C VAL A 118 8.37 12.53 -3.31
N HIS A 119 8.30 11.20 -3.36
CA HIS A 119 9.12 10.33 -2.51
C HIS A 119 10.62 10.53 -2.75
N ALA A 120 11.07 10.53 -4.02
CA ALA A 120 12.45 10.86 -4.39
C ALA A 120 12.88 12.23 -3.84
N ASN A 121 12.03 13.26 -3.97
CA ASN A 121 12.35 14.59 -3.46
C ASN A 121 12.40 14.63 -1.92
N ASN A 122 11.56 13.86 -1.23
CA ASN A 122 11.58 13.73 0.23
C ASN A 122 12.87 13.05 0.70
N HIS A 123 13.20 11.87 0.18
CA HIS A 123 14.44 11.15 0.53
C HIS A 123 15.68 12.02 0.24
N LYS A 124 15.73 12.68 -0.94
CA LYS A 124 16.79 13.65 -1.27
C LYS A 124 16.90 14.78 -0.26
N SER A 125 15.78 15.33 0.22
CA SER A 125 15.79 16.41 1.20
C SER A 125 16.36 15.94 2.54
N VAL A 126 16.02 14.72 2.97
CA VAL A 126 16.57 14.12 4.20
C VAL A 126 18.06 13.79 4.06
N ILE A 127 18.53 13.32 2.89
CA ILE A 127 19.97 13.12 2.62
C ILE A 127 20.73 14.44 2.86
N VAL A 128 20.26 15.55 2.29
CA VAL A 128 20.90 16.87 2.42
C VAL A 128 20.87 17.38 3.86
N GLU A 129 19.73 17.29 4.55
CA GLU A 129 19.58 17.73 5.95
C GLU A 129 20.50 16.95 6.90
N LEU A 130 20.76 15.67 6.62
CA LEU A 130 21.69 14.82 7.37
C LEU A 130 23.16 14.98 6.91
N GLY A 131 23.47 15.93 6.02
CA GLY A 131 24.83 16.19 5.53
C GLY A 131 25.37 15.15 4.54
N GLY A 132 24.52 14.32 3.97
CA GLY A 132 24.87 13.27 3.01
C GLY A 132 25.05 13.78 1.59
N ALA A 133 25.82 13.03 0.79
CA ALA A 133 25.94 13.26 -0.64
C ALA A 133 24.70 12.71 -1.37
N VAL A 134 24.05 13.53 -2.19
CA VAL A 134 22.98 13.08 -3.09
C VAL A 134 23.62 12.43 -4.32
N PRO A 135 23.35 11.15 -4.63
CA PRO A 135 23.94 10.49 -5.80
C PRO A 135 23.37 11.04 -7.11
N ASN A 136 24.19 11.05 -8.16
CA ASN A 136 23.71 11.34 -9.53
C ASN A 136 23.12 10.06 -10.13
N ILE A 137 21.83 10.08 -10.46
CA ILE A 137 21.09 8.92 -10.96
C ILE A 137 20.79 9.09 -12.44
N THR A 138 21.24 8.13 -13.25
CA THR A 138 20.71 7.86 -14.60
C THR A 138 19.72 6.71 -14.47
N PRO A 139 18.41 6.93 -14.66
CA PRO A 139 17.43 5.85 -14.65
C PRO A 139 17.67 4.83 -15.76
N GLU A 140 17.69 3.54 -15.41
CA GLU A 140 17.80 2.42 -16.35
C GLU A 140 16.57 1.52 -16.20
N PHE A 141 15.82 1.34 -17.30
CA PHE A 141 14.64 0.49 -17.37
C PHE A 141 14.31 0.16 -18.84
N THR A 142 13.49 -0.87 -19.06
CA THR A 142 12.99 -1.25 -20.39
C THR A 142 11.48 -1.02 -20.48
N VAL A 143 11.01 -0.48 -21.61
CA VAL A 143 9.59 -0.30 -21.91
C VAL A 143 9.11 -1.46 -22.80
N LYS A 144 8.09 -2.19 -22.33
CA LYS A 144 7.49 -3.37 -22.97
C LYS A 144 6.01 -3.10 -23.30
N THR A 145 5.16 -4.11 -23.49
CA THR A 145 3.70 -3.91 -23.60
C THR A 145 3.09 -3.40 -22.29
N THR A 146 1.88 -2.81 -22.33
CA THR A 146 1.18 -2.32 -21.13
C THR A 146 1.03 -3.40 -20.05
N GLY A 147 0.73 -4.65 -20.44
CA GLY A 147 0.58 -5.77 -19.50
C GLY A 147 1.90 -6.15 -18.82
N GLU A 148 3.00 -6.20 -19.57
CA GLU A 148 4.33 -6.45 -19.00
C GLU A 148 4.83 -5.29 -18.13
N ASN A 149 4.55 -4.05 -18.51
CA ASN A 149 4.88 -2.85 -17.74
C ASN A 149 4.09 -2.79 -16.41
N LEU A 150 2.84 -3.25 -16.41
CA LEU A 150 2.03 -3.41 -15.19
C LEU A 150 2.57 -4.52 -14.29
N GLN A 151 3.02 -5.64 -14.87
CA GLN A 151 3.62 -6.74 -14.10
C GLN A 151 4.96 -6.31 -13.46
N ASP A 152 5.82 -5.63 -14.21
CA ASP A 152 7.07 -5.03 -13.71
C ASP A 152 6.82 -4.02 -12.58
N ALA A 153 5.78 -3.19 -12.71
CA ALA A 153 5.34 -2.30 -11.63
C ALA A 153 4.89 -3.09 -10.40
N ILE A 154 3.99 -4.06 -10.53
CA ILE A 154 3.53 -4.91 -9.42
C ILE A 154 4.70 -5.60 -8.71
N GLU A 155 5.72 -6.04 -9.43
CA GLU A 155 6.92 -6.67 -8.87
C GLU A 155 7.77 -5.68 -8.07
N GLY A 156 8.03 -4.48 -8.61
CA GLY A 156 8.72 -3.39 -7.90
C GLY A 156 7.99 -2.98 -6.62
N GLU A 157 6.73 -2.56 -6.74
CA GLU A 157 5.87 -2.19 -5.60
C GLU A 157 5.79 -3.31 -4.54
N SER A 158 5.84 -4.58 -4.97
CA SER A 158 5.84 -5.70 -4.03
C SER A 158 7.15 -5.81 -3.26
N TYR A 159 8.30 -5.72 -3.92
CA TYR A 159 9.60 -5.70 -3.23
C TYR A 159 9.70 -4.52 -2.25
N GLU A 160 9.21 -3.35 -2.64
CA GLU A 160 9.27 -2.15 -1.81
C GLU A 160 8.38 -2.27 -0.56
N VAL A 161 7.17 -2.83 -0.71
CA VAL A 161 6.23 -3.09 0.39
C VAL A 161 6.62 -4.28 1.28
N THR A 162 7.17 -5.36 0.74
CA THR A 162 7.46 -6.58 1.54
C THR A 162 8.88 -6.66 2.09
N THR A 163 9.79 -5.79 1.66
CA THR A 163 11.22 -5.89 2.00
C THR A 163 11.86 -4.53 2.18
N MET A 164 11.98 -3.72 1.11
CA MET A 164 12.82 -2.51 1.14
C MET A 164 12.39 -1.52 2.23
N TYR A 165 11.14 -1.06 2.23
CA TYR A 165 10.70 -0.07 3.20
C TYR A 165 10.54 -0.61 4.63
N PRO A 166 10.06 -1.84 4.88
CA PRO A 166 10.14 -2.46 6.21
C PRO A 166 11.55 -2.48 6.80
N ASP A 167 12.57 -2.88 6.02
CA ASP A 167 13.96 -2.93 6.49
C ASP A 167 14.52 -1.53 6.73
N PHE A 168 14.28 -0.59 5.80
CA PHE A 168 14.72 0.81 5.92
C PHE A 168 14.06 1.54 7.10
N LEU A 169 12.80 1.24 7.42
CA LEU A 169 12.11 1.75 8.59
C LEU A 169 12.73 1.21 9.89
N GLN A 170 13.09 -0.07 9.94
CA GLN A 170 13.75 -0.67 11.09
C GLN A 170 15.14 -0.06 11.32
N ASP A 171 15.93 0.15 10.26
CA ASP A 171 17.25 0.78 10.41
C ASP A 171 17.16 2.28 10.74
N ALA A 172 16.18 3.00 10.22
CA ALA A 172 15.89 4.37 10.63
C ALA A 172 15.41 4.47 12.10
N ALA A 173 14.74 3.43 12.62
CA ALA A 173 14.43 3.29 14.04
C ALA A 173 15.70 3.01 14.89
N ASN A 174 16.53 2.06 14.45
CA ASN A 174 17.80 1.69 15.09
C ASN A 174 18.75 2.90 15.21
N SER A 175 18.89 3.70 14.14
CA SER A 175 19.72 4.92 14.10
C SER A 175 19.07 6.14 14.78
N LYS A 176 17.79 6.03 15.15
CA LYS A 176 16.94 7.10 15.72
C LYS A 176 16.80 8.33 14.82
N THR A 177 16.82 8.11 13.50
CA THR A 177 16.79 9.16 12.48
C THR A 177 15.36 9.48 12.07
N GLN A 178 14.67 10.30 12.87
CA GLN A 178 13.23 10.57 12.73
C GLN A 178 12.82 11.07 11.34
N LEU A 179 13.63 11.92 10.69
CA LEU A 179 13.34 12.42 9.34
C LEU A 179 13.32 11.30 8.29
N ALA A 180 14.22 10.31 8.42
CA ALA A 180 14.25 9.14 7.55
C ALA A 180 13.02 8.26 7.79
N GLN A 181 12.64 8.01 9.05
CA GLN A 181 11.41 7.28 9.39
C GLN A 181 10.17 7.92 8.75
N ILE A 182 10.03 9.25 8.82
CA ILE A 182 8.92 9.97 8.19
C ILE A 182 8.94 9.82 6.66
N SER A 183 10.11 9.98 6.03
CA SER A 183 10.25 9.88 4.58
C SER A 183 9.95 8.46 4.06
N PHE A 184 10.48 7.43 4.71
CA PHE A 184 10.21 6.03 4.39
C PHE A 184 8.74 5.64 4.66
N ASN A 185 8.14 6.11 5.77
CA ASN A 185 6.74 5.83 6.07
C ASN A 185 5.80 6.53 5.07
N TYR A 186 6.17 7.68 4.51
CA TYR A 186 5.38 8.37 3.49
C TYR A 186 5.31 7.57 2.19
N ALA A 187 6.43 7.01 1.72
CA ALA A 187 6.44 6.10 0.57
C ALA A 187 5.73 4.77 0.90
N PHE A 188 6.14 4.07 1.96
CA PHE A 188 5.56 2.77 2.36
C PHE A 188 4.02 2.72 2.43
N GLU A 189 3.37 3.78 2.94
CA GLU A 189 1.90 3.86 3.01
C GLU A 189 1.22 4.10 1.64
N VAL A 190 1.98 4.52 0.64
CA VAL A 190 1.52 4.81 -0.73
C VAL A 190 1.82 3.66 -1.68
N GLU A 191 2.98 3.00 -1.57
CA GLU A 191 3.34 1.86 -2.43
C GLU A 191 2.41 0.65 -2.19
N LYS A 192 1.90 0.49 -0.96
CA LYS A 192 0.79 -0.45 -0.66
C LYS A 192 -0.47 -0.17 -1.51
N LYS A 193 -0.72 1.09 -1.86
CA LYS A 193 -1.84 1.51 -2.72
C LYS A 193 -1.48 1.32 -4.19
N HIS A 194 -0.29 1.72 -4.63
CA HIS A 194 0.16 1.54 -6.01
C HIS A 194 0.21 0.05 -6.40
N GLN A 195 0.77 -0.82 -5.55
CA GLN A 195 0.70 -2.29 -5.70
C GLN A 195 -0.73 -2.78 -5.95
N THR A 196 -1.70 -2.24 -5.20
CA THR A 196 -3.12 -2.61 -5.33
C THR A 196 -3.74 -2.04 -6.61
N MET A 197 -3.44 -0.79 -6.96
CA MET A 197 -3.93 -0.13 -8.18
C MET A 197 -3.41 -0.81 -9.45
N TYR A 198 -2.13 -1.18 -9.51
CA TYR A 198 -1.57 -1.88 -10.66
C TYR A 198 -2.11 -3.31 -10.80
N ARG A 199 -2.33 -4.04 -9.70
CA ARG A 199 -3.02 -5.36 -9.75
C ARG A 199 -4.44 -5.23 -10.31
N ASN A 200 -5.19 -4.21 -9.88
CA ASN A 200 -6.53 -3.93 -10.40
C ASN A 200 -6.49 -3.52 -11.89
N ALA A 201 -5.49 -2.73 -12.29
CA ALA A 201 -5.28 -2.31 -13.67
C ALA A 201 -4.93 -3.48 -14.61
N LEU A 202 -4.08 -4.41 -14.16
CA LEU A 202 -3.74 -5.63 -14.91
C LEU A 202 -4.94 -6.58 -15.04
N LEU A 203 -5.75 -6.70 -13.99
CA LEU A 203 -7.01 -7.43 -14.04
C LEU A 203 -8.01 -6.81 -15.03
N ALA A 204 -8.16 -5.48 -15.02
CA ALA A 204 -9.02 -4.77 -15.96
C ALA A 204 -8.52 -4.86 -17.41
N LEU A 205 -7.21 -4.84 -17.64
CA LEU A 205 -6.60 -5.08 -18.95
C LEU A 205 -6.95 -6.48 -19.47
N ASN A 206 -6.70 -7.52 -18.67
CA ASN A 206 -6.98 -8.91 -19.04
C ASN A 206 -8.48 -9.18 -19.27
N ASN A 207 -9.36 -8.47 -18.56
CA ASN A 207 -10.82 -8.60 -18.69
C ASN A 207 -11.42 -7.68 -19.78
N ASN A 208 -10.63 -6.82 -20.43
CA ASN A 208 -11.08 -5.77 -21.36
C ASN A 208 -12.03 -4.73 -20.72
N THR A 209 -11.88 -4.46 -19.42
CA THR A 209 -12.67 -3.47 -18.65
C THR A 209 -11.85 -2.24 -18.23
N VAL A 210 -10.80 -1.89 -18.99
CA VAL A 210 -9.92 -0.72 -18.75
C VAL A 210 -10.71 0.59 -18.62
N ASN A 211 -11.83 0.71 -19.32
CA ASN A 211 -12.76 1.84 -19.26
C ASN A 211 -13.49 2.00 -17.90
N GLU A 212 -13.47 0.98 -17.04
CA GLU A 212 -14.05 1.00 -15.68
C GLU A 212 -13.05 1.48 -14.62
N LEU A 213 -11.76 1.57 -14.97
CA LEU A 213 -10.73 2.18 -14.12
C LEU A 213 -10.95 3.70 -13.97
N PRO A 214 -10.38 4.33 -12.91
CA PRO A 214 -10.44 5.77 -12.72
C PRO A 214 -9.87 6.56 -13.92
N ASN A 215 -10.57 7.62 -14.31
CA ASN A 215 -10.12 8.60 -15.31
C ASN A 215 -9.64 9.93 -14.68
N VAL A 216 -9.46 9.94 -13.36
CA VAL A 216 -8.92 11.05 -12.59
C VAL A 216 -8.20 10.52 -11.36
N TYR A 217 -7.01 11.07 -11.10
CA TYR A 217 -6.23 10.83 -9.90
C TYR A 217 -5.87 12.14 -9.19
N TYR A 218 -5.71 12.10 -7.88
CA TYR A 218 -5.26 13.24 -7.07
C TYR A 218 -4.05 12.85 -6.21
N ILE A 219 -2.93 13.53 -6.39
CA ILE A 219 -1.64 13.21 -5.75
C ILE A 219 -1.38 14.24 -4.64
N CYS A 220 -1.12 13.78 -3.42
CA CYS A 220 -0.70 14.64 -2.33
C CYS A 220 0.74 15.17 -2.56
N PRO A 221 0.98 16.49 -2.66
CA PRO A 221 2.30 17.05 -2.97
C PRO A 221 3.34 16.87 -1.84
N THR A 222 2.92 16.41 -0.65
CA THR A 222 3.78 16.27 0.54
C THR A 222 4.31 14.85 0.72
N CYS A 223 3.54 13.84 0.33
CA CYS A 223 3.82 12.43 0.65
C CYS A 223 3.42 11.46 -0.46
N GLY A 224 3.28 11.93 -1.71
CA GLY A 224 2.94 11.11 -2.89
C GLY A 224 1.50 10.56 -2.95
N ASN A 225 0.83 10.37 -1.82
CA ASN A 225 -0.46 9.66 -1.69
C ASN A 225 -1.46 9.90 -2.84
N THR A 226 -1.55 8.89 -3.71
CA THR A 226 -2.40 8.84 -4.91
C THR A 226 -3.83 8.42 -4.56
N TYR A 227 -4.81 9.25 -4.86
CA TYR A 227 -6.24 8.95 -4.73
C TYR A 227 -6.87 8.69 -6.10
N ASP A 228 -7.65 7.62 -6.20
CA ASP A 228 -8.43 7.14 -7.35
C ASP A 228 -9.86 7.70 -7.41
N GLN A 229 -10.24 8.50 -6.40
CA GLN A 229 -11.56 9.10 -6.22
C GLN A 229 -11.38 10.52 -5.66
N THR A 230 -12.47 11.28 -5.53
CA THR A 230 -12.45 12.58 -4.84
C THR A 230 -11.89 12.42 -3.42
N PRO A 231 -10.78 13.10 -3.07
CA PRO A 231 -10.16 12.96 -1.75
C PRO A 231 -11.00 13.63 -0.66
N SER A 232 -10.76 13.22 0.59
CA SER A 232 -11.17 13.97 1.78
C SER A 232 -10.56 15.38 1.83
N GLU A 233 -11.07 16.27 2.69
CA GLU A 233 -10.52 17.64 2.87
C GLU A 233 -9.02 17.67 3.22
N ARG A 234 -8.47 16.56 3.74
CA ARG A 234 -7.06 16.38 4.08
C ARG A 234 -6.56 15.01 3.65
N CYS A 235 -5.24 14.92 3.41
CA CYS A 235 -4.52 13.69 3.17
C CYS A 235 -4.56 12.77 4.41
N GLY A 236 -4.86 11.49 4.22
CA GLY A 236 -4.87 10.49 5.29
C GLY A 236 -3.48 10.07 5.81
N ILE A 237 -2.40 10.60 5.23
CA ILE A 237 -1.01 10.32 5.61
C ILE A 237 -0.34 11.59 6.15
N SER A 238 -0.28 12.67 5.36
CA SER A 238 0.42 13.90 5.73
C SER A 238 -0.46 15.00 6.34
N MET A 239 -1.78 14.79 6.44
CA MET A 239 -2.78 15.82 6.82
C MET A 239 -2.81 17.08 5.92
N THR A 240 -2.05 17.12 4.82
CA THR A 240 -2.06 18.19 3.81
C THR A 240 -3.47 18.39 3.26
N GLY A 241 -3.96 19.63 3.22
CA GLY A 241 -5.27 19.97 2.65
C GLY A 241 -5.39 19.62 1.17
N SER A 242 -6.55 19.12 0.74
CA SER A 242 -6.77 18.64 -0.63
C SER A 242 -6.93 19.75 -1.68
N GLU A 243 -7.05 21.02 -1.25
CA GLU A 243 -6.94 22.18 -2.13
C GLU A 243 -5.57 22.32 -2.81
N LYS A 244 -4.55 21.58 -2.32
CA LYS A 244 -3.18 21.54 -2.85
C LYS A 244 -2.88 20.29 -3.69
N PHE A 245 -3.83 19.37 -3.85
CA PHE A 245 -3.53 18.09 -4.52
C PHE A 245 -3.35 18.30 -6.02
N ILE A 246 -2.34 17.63 -6.58
CA ILE A 246 -2.07 17.65 -8.02
C ILE A 246 -3.09 16.73 -8.69
N LYS A 247 -3.96 17.29 -9.52
CA LYS A 247 -4.96 16.53 -10.27
C LYS A 247 -4.36 16.04 -11.60
N ILE A 248 -4.49 14.75 -11.87
CA ILE A 248 -4.14 14.10 -13.14
C ILE A 248 -5.43 13.59 -13.77
N ASN A 249 -5.85 14.20 -14.89
CA ASN A 249 -7.02 13.79 -15.69
C ASN A 249 -6.79 13.98 -17.20
N SER A 250 -5.52 14.07 -17.59
CA SER A 250 -4.97 14.22 -18.94
C SER A 250 -3.48 13.88 -18.88
N LEU A 251 -2.85 13.73 -20.04
CA LEU A 251 -1.43 13.39 -20.21
C LEU A 251 -0.65 14.53 -20.88
#